data_AF-A0A2D5LUV4-F1
#
_entry.id   AF-A0A2D5LUV4-F1
#
_cell.length_a   1.000
_cell.length_b   1.000
_cell.length_c   1.000
_cell.angle_alpha   90.00
_cell.angle_beta   90.00
_cell.angle_gamma   90.00
#
_symmetry.space_group_name_H-M   'P 1'
#
loop_
_entity.id
_entity.type
_entity.pdbx_description
1 polymer ?
#
loop_
_entity_poly.entity_id
_entity_poly.type
_entity_poly.pdbx_seq_one_letter_code
_entity_poly.pdbx_strand_id
1 'polypeptide(L)'
;MVKQSKKIAIAASASGIYLQQKIFPKLKVKNYHVVKGKRIGSVIAEDKTFDLGFQQYSELLPYENKVNLVGTLPAQMKKRFIFSLTYQRQNEKIKKIDKFLSFLKTNKVSSIIKKKGLTPLI
;
A
#
# COMPACT_ATOMS: atom_id res chain seq x y z
N MET A 1 14.59 4.44 -14.28
CA MET A 1 14.62 4.20 -12.83
C MET A 1 14.60 2.71 -12.45
N VAL A 2 13.47 1.98 -12.53
CA VAL A 2 13.39 0.59 -11.98
C VAL A 2 14.46 -0.37 -12.52
N LYS A 3 14.77 -0.34 -13.82
CA LYS A 3 15.82 -1.17 -14.43
C LYS A 3 17.25 -0.72 -14.10
N GLN A 4 17.42 0.50 -13.59
CA GLN A 4 18.71 1.10 -13.25
C GLN A 4 19.02 0.99 -11.75
N SER A 5 18.00 0.73 -10.91
CA SER A 5 18.18 0.53 -9.47
C SER A 5 19.01 -0.71 -9.20
N LYS A 6 20.05 -0.59 -8.38
CA LYS A 6 20.94 -1.71 -8.07
C LYS A 6 20.28 -2.65 -7.09
N LYS A 7 19.57 -2.13 -6.07
CA LYS A 7 18.89 -2.94 -5.05
C LYS A 7 17.49 -2.39 -4.74
N ILE A 8 16.46 -3.22 -4.95
CA ILE A 8 15.06 -2.85 -4.72
C ILE A 8 14.53 -3.53 -3.45
N ALA A 9 13.83 -2.77 -2.59
CA ALA A 9 13.10 -3.29 -1.44
C ALA A 9 11.58 -3.37 -1.71
N ILE A 10 10.94 -4.49 -1.37
CA ILE A 10 9.48 -4.65 -1.44
C ILE A 10 8.93 -5.20 -0.12
N ALA A 11 7.76 -4.73 0.30
CA ALA A 11 7.13 -5.22 1.53
C ALA A 11 6.62 -6.67 1.36
N ALA A 12 6.72 -7.49 2.40
CA ALA A 12 6.12 -8.83 2.47
C ALA A 12 4.58 -8.80 2.63
N SER A 13 3.89 -8.09 1.73
CA SER A 13 2.45 -7.91 1.74
C SER A 13 1.84 -8.26 0.38
N ALA A 14 0.51 -8.23 0.27
CA ALA A 14 -0.19 -8.50 -0.98
C ALA A 14 0.29 -7.61 -2.16
N SER A 15 0.70 -6.36 -1.89
CA SER A 15 1.28 -5.49 -2.92
C SER A 15 2.67 -5.92 -3.36
N GLY A 16 3.52 -6.40 -2.45
CA GLY A 16 4.83 -6.94 -2.79
C GLY A 16 4.74 -8.26 -3.55
N ILE A 17 3.84 -9.15 -3.14
CA ILE A 17 3.55 -10.40 -3.86
C ILE A 17 3.09 -10.10 -5.29
N TYR A 18 2.21 -9.11 -5.49
CA TYR A 18 1.80 -8.70 -6.83
C TYR A 18 2.97 -8.20 -7.68
N LEU A 19 3.86 -7.38 -7.11
CA LEU A 19 5.06 -6.91 -7.80
C LEU A 19 5.93 -8.10 -8.23
N GLN A 20 6.24 -8.99 -7.29
CA GLN A 20 7.07 -10.17 -7.50
C GLN A 20 6.51 -11.09 -8.59
N GLN A 21 5.21 -11.37 -8.57
CA GLN A 21 4.61 -12.37 -9.43
C GLN A 21 4.16 -11.83 -10.79
N LYS A 22 3.80 -10.55 -10.88
CA LYS A 22 3.12 -9.99 -12.07
C LYS A 22 3.88 -8.86 -12.74
N ILE A 23 4.61 -8.03 -11.98
CA ILE A 23 5.24 -6.81 -12.52
C ILE A 23 6.73 -7.03 -12.81
N PHE A 24 7.50 -7.47 -11.82
CA PHE A 24 8.94 -7.67 -11.94
C PHE A 24 9.34 -8.64 -13.05
N PRO A 25 8.63 -9.76 -13.31
CA PRO A 25 8.92 -10.63 -14.45
C PRO A 25 8.78 -9.90 -15.80
N LYS A 26 7.72 -9.11 -15.98
CA LYS A 26 7.49 -8.32 -17.21
C LYS A 26 8.57 -7.26 -17.43
N LEU A 27 9.07 -6.68 -16.34
CA LEU A 27 10.13 -5.67 -16.37
C LEU A 27 11.54 -6.27 -16.38
N LYS A 28 11.66 -7.60 -16.28
CA LYS A 28 12.93 -8.34 -16.14
C LYS A 28 13.75 -7.87 -14.92
N VAL A 29 13.08 -7.50 -13.83
CA VAL A 29 13.70 -7.13 -12.56
C VAL A 29 14.06 -8.39 -11.79
N LYS A 30 15.36 -8.60 -11.54
CA LYS A 30 15.87 -9.78 -10.83
C LYS A 30 16.39 -9.48 -9.42
N ASN A 31 16.91 -8.27 -9.18
CA ASN A 31 17.51 -7.91 -7.89
C ASN A 31 16.53 -7.14 -7.00
N TYR A 32 15.72 -7.87 -6.23
CA TYR A 32 14.82 -7.29 -5.24
C TYR A 32 14.85 -8.12 -3.95
N HIS A 33 14.54 -7.47 -2.84
CA HIS A 33 14.53 -8.07 -1.51
C HIS A 33 13.16 -7.89 -0.87
N VAL A 34 12.66 -8.98 -0.29
CA VAL A 34 11.40 -8.97 0.46
C VAL A 34 11.68 -8.61 1.91
N VAL A 35 11.20 -7.46 2.35
CA VAL A 35 11.33 -7.00 3.73
C VAL A 35 10.10 -7.45 4.52
N LYS A 36 10.33 -8.16 5.63
CA LYS A 36 9.29 -8.62 6.56
C LYS A 36 9.25 -7.74 7.81
N GLY A 37 8.05 -7.44 8.30
CA GLY A 37 7.84 -6.76 9.59
C GLY A 37 8.24 -5.28 9.65
N LYS A 38 8.76 -4.70 8.56
CA LYS A 38 9.13 -3.27 8.50
C LYS A 38 8.44 -2.57 7.33
N ARG A 39 8.17 -1.27 7.50
CA ARG A 39 7.75 -0.39 6.40
C ARG A 39 8.97 -0.05 5.53
N ILE A 40 8.78 -0.12 4.22
CA ILE A 40 9.80 0.20 3.23
C ILE A 40 10.24 1.66 3.33
N GLY A 41 9.36 2.59 3.70
CA GLY A 41 9.76 3.98 3.98
C GLY A 41 10.82 4.08 5.08
N SER A 42 10.72 3.29 6.15
CA SER A 42 11.73 3.21 7.21
C SER A 42 13.00 2.52 6.72
N VAL A 43 12.87 1.41 5.98
CA VAL A 43 14.03 0.71 5.40
C VAL A 43 14.83 1.63 4.49
N ILE A 44 14.21 2.36 3.58
CA ILE A 44 14.94 3.27 2.68
C ILE A 44 15.58 4.43 3.44
N ALA A 45 14.91 4.96 4.47
CA ALA A 45 15.44 6.06 5.27
C ALA A 45 16.64 5.65 6.14
N GLU A 46 16.63 4.42 6.67
CA GLU A 46 17.62 3.92 7.64
C GLU A 46 18.73 3.09 6.99
N ASP A 47 18.37 2.27 5.98
CA ASP A 47 19.28 1.37 5.27
C ASP A 47 19.63 1.95 3.89
N LYS A 48 20.80 2.58 3.83
CA LYS A 48 21.35 3.22 2.63
C LYS A 48 21.76 2.22 1.54
N THR A 49 21.56 0.91 1.71
CA THR A 49 21.88 -0.09 0.68
C THR A 49 20.80 -0.27 -0.37
N PHE A 50 19.59 0.26 -0.13
CA PHE A 50 18.47 0.17 -1.07
C PHE A 50 18.24 1.50 -1.81
N ASP A 51 18.32 1.46 -3.14
CA ASP A 51 18.14 2.67 -3.97
C ASP A 51 16.67 2.97 -4.27
N LEU A 52 15.80 1.97 -4.14
CA LEU A 52 14.38 2.07 -4.49
C LEU A 52 13.53 1.13 -3.66
N GLY A 53 12.38 1.61 -3.23
CA GLY A 53 11.41 0.86 -2.45
C GLY A 53 10.01 0.87 -3.06
N PHE A 54 9.25 -0.21 -2.90
CA PHE A 54 7.84 -0.26 -3.24
C PHE A 54 6.99 -0.69 -2.04
N GLN A 55 5.98 0.12 -1.73
CA GLN A 55 4.91 -0.22 -0.80
C GLN A 55 3.64 0.54 -1.20
N GLN A 56 2.50 0.18 -0.62
CA GLN A 56 1.26 0.95 -0.76
C GLN A 56 1.47 2.40 -0.29
N TYR A 57 0.91 3.35 -1.03
CA TYR A 57 1.13 4.78 -0.80
C TYR A 57 0.78 5.24 0.62
N SER A 58 -0.33 4.75 1.18
CA SER A 58 -0.77 5.03 2.55
C SER A 58 0.27 4.67 3.61
N GLU A 59 1.13 3.68 3.36
CA GLU A 59 2.20 3.25 4.27
C GLU A 59 3.48 4.08 4.12
N LEU A 60 3.63 4.80 3.00
CA LEU A 60 4.78 5.64 2.70
C LEU A 60 4.59 7.09 3.15
N LEU A 61 3.34 7.56 3.22
CA LEU A 61 3.00 8.92 3.68
C LEU A 61 3.72 9.35 4.98
N PRO A 62 3.81 8.52 6.04
CA PRO A 62 4.52 8.91 7.26
C PRO A 62 6.03 9.18 7.09
N TYR A 63 6.60 8.83 5.93
CA TYR A 63 8.03 8.96 5.62
C TYR A 63 8.31 10.01 4.55
N GLU A 64 7.33 10.78 4.09
CA GLU A 64 7.49 11.76 3.00
C GLU A 64 8.60 12.79 3.24
N ASN A 65 8.90 13.12 4.50
CA ASN A 65 9.99 14.02 4.88
C ASN A 65 11.35 13.34 5.03
N LYS A 66 11.42 12.01 4.85
CA LYS A 66 12.62 11.19 5.02
C LYS A 66 13.03 10.47 3.74
N VAL A 67 12.09 10.23 2.84
CA VAL A 67 12.31 9.53 1.57
C VAL A 67 11.64 10.28 0.42
N ASN A 68 12.23 10.22 -0.77
CA ASN A 68 11.63 10.81 -1.95
C ASN A 68 10.52 9.90 -2.49
N LEU A 69 9.28 10.38 -2.47
CA LEU A 69 8.15 9.70 -3.09
C LEU A 69 8.18 9.93 -4.61
N VAL A 70 8.75 8.97 -5.35
CA VAL A 70 9.00 9.14 -6.79
C VAL A 70 7.72 9.04 -7.64
N GLY A 71 6.69 8.35 -7.15
CA GLY A 71 5.41 8.23 -7.83
C GLY A 71 4.76 6.87 -7.68
N THR A 72 3.70 6.65 -8.45
CA THR A 72 2.93 5.40 -8.45
C THR A 72 3.17 4.62 -9.74
N LEU A 73 2.90 3.31 -9.73
CA LEU A 73 3.00 2.49 -10.93
C LEU A 73 2.14 3.05 -12.08
N PRO A 74 2.51 2.85 -13.35
CA PRO A 74 1.65 3.19 -14.48
C PRO A 74 0.28 2.51 -14.37
N ALA A 75 -0.78 3.13 -14.88
CA ALA A 75 -2.16 2.63 -14.76
C ALA A 75 -2.31 1.19 -15.23
N GLN A 76 -1.68 0.83 -16.36
CA GLN A 76 -1.66 -0.52 -16.92
C GLN A 76 -0.95 -1.58 -16.07
N MET A 77 -0.16 -1.16 -15.08
CA MET A 77 0.55 -2.03 -14.13
C MET A 77 -0.02 -1.94 -12.71
N LYS A 78 -1.00 -1.06 -12.47
CA LYS A 78 -1.62 -0.91 -11.16
C LYS A 78 -2.64 -2.02 -10.93
N LYS A 79 -2.55 -2.67 -9.78
CA LYS A 79 -3.64 -3.47 -9.21
C LYS A 79 -4.33 -2.65 -8.12
N ARG A 80 -5.65 -2.57 -8.16
CA ARG A 80 -6.45 -2.01 -7.07
C ARG A 80 -6.48 -3.01 -5.91
N PHE A 81 -6.11 -2.56 -4.73
CA PHE A 81 -6.28 -3.30 -3.47
C PHE A 81 -7.49 -2.72 -2.77
N ILE A 82 -8.54 -3.55 -2.62
CA ILE A 82 -9.81 -3.14 -2.01
C ILE A 82 -9.80 -3.63 -0.56
N PHE A 83 -10.06 -2.72 0.36
CA PHE A 83 -10.32 -3.04 1.75
C PHE A 83 -11.83 -3.20 1.92
N SER A 84 -12.24 -4.37 2.39
CA SER A 84 -13.65 -4.71 2.61
C SER A 84 -13.88 -5.06 4.07
N LEU A 85 -15.04 -4.69 4.61
CA LEU A 85 -15.50 -5.10 5.92
C LEU A 85 -16.55 -6.21 5.75
N THR A 86 -16.41 -7.29 6.50
CA THR A 86 -17.37 -8.41 6.52
C THR A 86 -17.82 -8.65 7.95
N TYR A 87 -19.05 -9.15 8.11
CA TYR A 87 -19.64 -9.45 9.41
C TYR A 87 -20.64 -10.60 9.29
N GLN A 88 -20.93 -11.28 10.40
CA GLN A 88 -21.93 -12.33 10.45
C GLN A 88 -23.33 -11.73 10.39
N ARG A 89 -24.14 -12.18 9.43
CA ARG A 89 -25.50 -11.67 9.21
C ARG A 89 -26.40 -11.85 10.44
N GLN A 90 -26.31 -13.01 11.09
CA GLN A 90 -27.00 -13.29 12.35
C GLN A 90 -26.08 -12.90 13.50
N ASN A 91 -26.25 -11.67 13.98
CA ASN A 91 -25.45 -11.13 15.07
C ASN A 91 -26.32 -10.21 15.94
N GLU A 92 -26.27 -10.38 17.26
CA GLU A 92 -27.04 -9.57 18.21
C GLU A 92 -26.71 -8.07 18.11
N LYS A 93 -25.53 -7.72 17.59
CA LYS A 93 -25.05 -6.36 17.41
C LYS A 93 -25.31 -5.79 16.01
N ILE A 94 -26.15 -6.44 15.18
CA ILE A 94 -26.38 -6.02 13.79
C ILE A 94 -26.71 -4.53 13.65
N LYS A 95 -27.58 -3.99 14.52
CA LYS A 95 -27.92 -2.56 14.54
C LYS A 95 -26.72 -1.66 14.81
N LYS A 96 -25.75 -2.10 15.62
CA LYS A 96 -24.51 -1.34 15.89
C LYS A 96 -23.55 -1.42 14.70
N ILE A 97 -23.47 -2.58 14.05
CA ILE A 97 -22.68 -2.78 12.83
C ILE A 97 -23.20 -1.85 11.72
N ASP A 98 -24.51 -1.80 11.48
CA ASP A 98 -25.12 -0.92 10.47
C ASP A 98 -24.84 0.56 10.75
N LYS A 99 -24.93 0.98 12.02
CA LYS A 99 -24.54 2.34 12.42
C LYS A 99 -23.06 2.63 12.14
N PHE A 100 -22.18 1.68 12.43
CA PHE A 100 -20.74 1.83 12.16
C PHE A 100 -20.45 1.91 10.65
N LEU A 101 -21.09 1.06 9.84
CA LEU A 101 -20.98 1.12 8.38
C LEU A 101 -21.49 2.44 7.81
N SER A 102 -22.60 2.95 8.33
CA SER A 102 -23.14 4.26 7.95
C SER A 102 -22.19 5.39 8.32
N PHE A 103 -21.57 5.32 9.50
CA PHE A 103 -20.53 6.27 9.92
C PHE A 103 -19.31 6.25 9.00
N LEU A 104 -18.82 5.06 8.61
CA LEU A 104 -17.70 4.91 7.69
C LEU A 104 -17.99 5.52 6.31
N LYS A 105 -19.27 5.60 5.92
CA LYS A 105 -19.74 6.22 4.66
C LYS A 105 -19.89 7.75 4.72
N THR A 106 -19.59 8.40 5.85
CA THR A 106 -19.74 9.86 5.95
C THR A 106 -18.66 10.62 5.18
N ASN A 107 -18.97 11.86 4.77
CA ASN A 107 -17.99 12.77 4.16
C ASN A 107 -16.78 13.02 5.06
N LYS A 108 -17.00 13.10 6.37
CA LYS A 108 -15.94 13.23 7.38
C LYS A 108 -14.95 12.08 7.30
N VAL A 109 -15.44 10.83 7.29
CA VAL A 109 -14.57 9.65 7.19
C VAL A 109 -13.91 9.56 5.81
N SER A 110 -14.64 9.86 4.74
CA SER A 110 -14.07 9.90 3.38
C SER A 110 -12.90 10.88 3.26
N SER A 111 -12.99 12.05 3.90
CA SER A 111 -11.88 13.02 3.97
C SER A 111 -10.67 12.46 4.72
N ILE A 112 -10.90 11.76 5.85
CA ILE A 112 -9.82 11.10 6.61
C ILE A 112 -9.14 10.01 5.77
N ILE A 113 -9.92 9.17 5.07
CA ILE A 113 -9.40 8.12 4.17
C ILE A 113 -8.50 8.73 3.09
N LYS A 114 -8.95 9.81 2.43
CA LYS A 114 -8.15 10.55 1.44
C LYS A 114 -6.85 11.09 2.04
N LYS A 115 -6.93 11.75 3.20
CA LYS A 115 -5.75 12.28 3.91
C LYS A 115 -4.75 11.18 4.30
N LYS A 116 -5.21 9.95 4.48
CA LYS A 116 -4.36 8.77 4.77
C LYS A 116 -3.88 8.04 3.50
N GLY A 117 -4.03 8.63 2.32
CA GLY A 117 -3.49 8.08 1.07
C GLY A 117 -4.28 6.92 0.50
N LEU A 118 -5.55 6.80 0.87
CA LEU A 118 -6.48 5.79 0.38
C LEU A 118 -7.59 6.43 -0.46
N THR A 119 -8.22 5.65 -1.31
CA THR A 119 -9.37 6.09 -2.11
C THR A 119 -10.67 5.62 -1.43
N PRO A 120 -11.53 6.51 -0.93
CA PRO A 120 -12.84 6.13 -0.44
C PRO A 120 -13.71 5.62 -1.61
N LEU A 121 -14.54 4.61 -1.36
CA LEU A 121 -15.46 4.02 -2.34
C LEU A 121 -16.90 4.51 -2.15
N ILE A 122 -17.06 5.71 -1.61
CA ILE A 122 -18.34 6.31 -1.24
C ILE A 122 -18.55 7.54 -2.11
#